data_AF-A0A7C8E5K7-F1
#
_entry.id   AF-A0A7C8E5K7-F1
#
_cell.length_a   1.000
_cell.length_b   1.000
_cell.length_c   1.000
_cell.angle_alpha   90.00
_cell.angle_beta   90.00
_cell.angle_gamma   90.00
#
_symmetry.space_group_name_H-M   'P 1'
#
loop_
_entity.id
_entity.type
_entity.pdbx_description
1 polymer ?
#
loop_
_entity_poly.entity_id
_entity_poly.type
_entity_poly.pdbx_seq_one_letter_code
_entity_poly.pdbx_strand_id
1 'polypeptide(L)'
;TFKRPDGIVMMDMHRCIGCRFCMAGCPYGARSFNFKDPRPFIKEINPEFPARMKGVVEKCTLCYELLAVGKQPACAEHSNGAIVFGDLKDPNSEVRKLIASNFTIRRKPDLGTGPSVFYVISDKDKSLENKGGSQHAG
;
A
#
# COMPACT_ATOMS: atom_id res chain seq x y z
N THR A 1 11.80 9.55 -0.60
CA THR A 1 11.05 8.67 0.33
C THR A 1 11.98 8.18 1.40
N PHE A 2 11.47 7.85 2.58
CA PHE A 2 12.23 7.29 3.71
C PHE A 2 11.40 6.19 4.40
N LYS A 3 12.02 5.32 5.20
CA LYS A 3 11.32 4.28 5.96
C LYS A 3 11.25 4.70 7.44
N ARG A 4 10.07 4.67 8.03
CA ARG A 4 9.86 4.90 9.47
C ARG A 4 10.28 3.67 10.30
N PRO A 5 10.49 3.81 11.62
CA PRO A 5 10.80 2.69 12.51
C PRO A 5 9.73 1.58 12.55
N ASP A 6 8.47 1.95 12.37
CA ASP A 6 7.31 1.05 12.24
C ASP A 6 7.26 0.31 10.89
N GLY A 7 8.19 0.61 9.98
CA GLY A 7 8.30 -0.03 8.67
C GLY A 7 7.51 0.65 7.56
N ILE A 8 6.70 1.67 7.87
CA ILE A 8 5.94 2.42 6.86
C ILE A 8 6.93 3.24 6.01
N VAL A 9 6.93 3.01 4.70
CA VAL A 9 7.65 3.88 3.76
C VAL A 9 6.87 5.18 3.67
N MET A 10 7.50 6.34 3.85
CA MET A 10 6.90 7.66 3.80
C MET A 10 7.39 8.48 2.62
N MET A 11 6.55 9.42 2.20
CA MET A 11 6.85 10.41 1.16
C MET A 11 6.79 11.80 1.79
N ASP A 12 7.93 12.49 1.80
CA ASP A 12 8.00 13.89 2.20
C ASP A 12 7.61 14.76 1.02
N MET A 13 6.50 15.48 1.17
CA MET A 13 5.95 16.33 0.12
C MET A 13 6.68 17.67 0.00
N HIS A 14 7.23 18.18 1.10
CA HIS A 14 7.99 19.44 1.10
C HIS A 14 9.36 19.28 0.44
N ARG A 15 9.93 18.07 0.51
CA ARG A 15 11.17 17.71 -0.21
C ARG A 15 10.92 17.22 -1.64
N CYS A 16 9.67 17.02 -2.06
CA CYS A 16 9.36 16.50 -3.38
C CYS A 16 9.49 17.60 -4.44
N ILE A 17 10.50 17.49 -5.32
CA ILE A 17 10.70 18.42 -6.44
C ILE A 17 9.92 18.04 -7.72
N GLY A 18 9.08 17.01 -7.66
CA GLY A 18 8.25 16.60 -8.79
C GLY A 18 8.99 15.96 -9.97
N CYS A 19 10.22 15.45 -9.79
CA CYS A 19 11.00 14.80 -10.86
C CYS A 19 10.47 13.43 -11.33
N ARG A 20 9.55 12.82 -10.56
CA ARG A 20 8.87 11.54 -10.87
C ARG A 20 9.76 10.30 -11.01
N PHE A 21 11.08 10.38 -10.78
CA PHE A 21 11.92 9.16 -10.77
C PHE A 21 11.47 8.11 -9.75
N CYS A 22 10.89 8.54 -8.62
CA CYS A 22 10.32 7.61 -7.66
C CYS A 22 9.12 6.82 -8.21
N MET A 23 8.38 7.36 -9.19
CA MET A 23 7.30 6.66 -9.89
C MET A 23 7.88 5.61 -10.83
N ALA A 24 8.88 5.99 -11.64
CA ALA A 24 9.56 5.07 -12.54
C ALA A 24 10.24 3.91 -11.79
N GLY A 25 10.84 4.19 -10.63
CA GLY A 25 11.48 3.16 -9.80
C GLY A 25 10.50 2.29 -9.00
N CYS A 26 9.20 2.59 -8.98
CA CYS A 26 8.23 1.78 -8.26
C CYS A 26 7.70 0.65 -9.15
N PRO A 27 8.02 -0.63 -8.88
CA PRO A 27 7.60 -1.74 -9.75
C PRO A 27 6.10 -2.05 -9.67
N TYR A 28 5.39 -1.35 -8.78
CA TYR A 28 3.96 -1.57 -8.51
C TYR A 28 3.07 -0.50 -9.13
N GLY A 29 3.63 0.57 -9.69
CA GLY A 29 2.83 1.72 -10.13
C GLY A 29 2.04 2.38 -9.00
N ALA A 30 2.43 2.18 -7.74
CA ALA A 30 1.67 2.58 -6.55
C ALA A 30 1.91 4.04 -6.13
N ARG A 31 2.23 4.91 -7.10
CA ARG A 31 2.51 6.33 -6.88
C ARG A 31 1.75 7.16 -7.88
N SER A 32 1.15 8.24 -7.40
CA SER A 32 0.38 9.18 -8.23
C SER A 32 1.03 10.55 -8.20
N PHE A 33 0.91 11.32 -9.28
CA PHE A 33 1.46 12.68 -9.35
C PHE A 33 0.33 13.71 -9.39
N ASN A 34 0.43 14.74 -8.56
CA ASN A 34 -0.53 15.83 -8.53
C ASN A 34 -0.21 16.85 -9.62
N PHE A 35 -0.77 16.66 -10.82
CA PHE A 35 -0.59 17.56 -11.97
C PHE A 35 -1.25 18.92 -11.80
N LYS A 36 -2.41 18.95 -11.15
CA LYS A 36 -3.19 20.16 -10.86
C LYS A 36 -3.16 20.43 -9.36
N ASP A 37 -3.45 21.66 -8.97
CA ASP A 37 -3.67 21.97 -7.55
C ASP A 37 -4.98 21.29 -7.11
N PRO A 38 -4.94 20.39 -6.11
CA PRO A 38 -6.16 19.73 -5.64
C PRO A 38 -7.01 20.64 -4.75
N ARG A 39 -6.44 21.68 -4.13
CA ARG A 39 -7.13 22.50 -3.11
C ARG A 39 -8.44 23.12 -3.58
N PRO A 40 -8.57 23.65 -4.81
CA PRO A 40 -9.84 24.19 -5.31
C PRO A 40 -10.97 23.15 -5.41
N PHE A 41 -10.64 21.86 -5.42
CA PHE A 41 -11.61 20.75 -5.54
C PHE A 41 -11.96 20.11 -4.20
N ILE A 42 -11.38 20.60 -3.10
CA ILE A 42 -11.64 20.11 -1.74
C ILE A 42 -12.69 21.03 -1.11
N LYS A 43 -13.90 20.50 -0.87
CA LYS A 43 -15.00 21.26 -0.25
C LYS A 43 -14.73 21.60 1.22
N GLU A 44 -14.22 20.61 1.96
CA GLU A 44 -13.94 20.71 3.39
C GLU A 44 -12.51 20.24 3.64
N ILE A 45 -11.71 21.09 4.26
CA ILE A 45 -10.31 20.78 4.57
C ILE A 45 -10.27 20.13 5.95
N ASN A 46 -9.77 18.91 6.02
CA ASN A 46 -9.47 18.24 7.28
C ASN A 46 -8.06 18.63 7.74
N PRO A 47 -7.90 19.38 8.85
CA PRO A 47 -6.57 19.75 9.35
C PRO A 47 -5.73 18.56 9.82
N GLU A 48 -6.36 17.45 10.24
CA GLU A 48 -5.69 16.22 10.66
C GLU A 48 -5.10 15.43 9.48
N PHE A 49 -5.53 15.73 8.25
CA PHE A 49 -5.05 15.07 7.04
C PHE A 49 -4.43 16.09 6.08
N PRO A 50 -3.10 16.09 5.88
CA PRO A 50 -2.44 17.13 5.11
C PRO A 50 -2.84 17.10 3.64
N ALA A 51 -3.56 18.15 3.21
CA ALA A 51 -3.91 18.39 1.82
C ALA A 51 -2.65 18.50 0.94
N ARG A 52 -2.71 17.89 -0.23
CA ARG A 52 -1.59 17.82 -1.16
C ARG A 52 -1.40 19.14 -1.93
N MET A 53 -0.23 19.29 -2.53
CA MET A 53 0.12 20.44 -3.36
C MET A 53 0.27 20.03 -4.82
N LYS A 54 0.11 20.97 -5.74
CA LYS A 54 0.53 20.76 -7.13
C LYS A 54 2.02 20.42 -7.19
N GLY A 55 2.37 19.48 -8.07
CA GLY A 55 3.77 19.15 -8.35
C GLY A 55 4.40 18.09 -7.44
N VAL A 56 3.64 17.52 -6.50
CA VAL A 56 4.16 16.48 -5.60
C VAL A 56 3.67 15.09 -6.00
N VAL A 57 4.52 14.08 -5.80
CA VAL A 57 4.13 12.67 -5.90
C VAL A 57 3.56 12.20 -4.57
N GLU A 58 2.45 11.49 -4.62
CA GLU A 58 1.80 10.85 -3.49
C GLU A 58 1.81 9.32 -3.62
N LYS A 59 1.47 8.66 -2.51
CA LYS A 59 1.27 7.22 -2.42
C LYS A 59 0.44 6.90 -1.19
N CYS A 60 -0.06 5.67 -1.08
CA CYS A 60 -0.61 5.15 0.16
C CYS A 60 0.44 5.20 1.28
N THR A 61 0.12 5.85 2.39
CA THR A 61 0.94 5.97 3.61
C THR A 61 0.44 5.11 4.76
N LEU A 62 -0.40 4.11 4.46
CA LEU A 62 -1.06 3.25 5.45
C LEU A 62 -1.79 4.07 6.53
N CYS A 63 -2.37 5.19 6.12
CA CYS A 63 -3.06 6.14 6.99
C CYS A 63 -2.28 6.49 8.26
N TYR A 64 -1.00 6.84 8.13
CA TYR A 64 -0.11 7.12 9.27
C TYR A 64 -0.70 8.13 10.27
N GLU A 65 -1.51 9.06 9.78
CA GLU A 65 -2.25 10.03 10.57
C GLU A 65 -3.32 9.39 11.48
N LEU A 66 -4.05 8.38 10.97
CA LEU A 66 -5.00 7.60 11.78
C LEU A 66 -4.27 6.68 12.76
N LEU A 67 -3.18 6.04 12.31
CA LEU A 67 -2.35 5.18 13.16
C LEU A 67 -1.74 5.94 14.34
N ALA A 68 -1.38 7.21 14.13
CA ALA A 68 -0.82 8.07 15.20
C ALA A 68 -1.80 8.30 16.35
N VAL A 69 -3.11 8.22 16.10
CA VAL A 69 -4.17 8.36 17.10
C VAL A 69 -4.80 7.00 17.48
N GLY A 70 -4.15 5.89 17.13
CA GLY A 70 -4.60 4.54 17.48
C GLY A 70 -5.81 4.04 16.69
N LYS A 71 -6.18 4.69 15.58
CA LYS A 71 -7.27 4.26 14.68
C LYS A 71 -6.74 3.34 13.58
N GLN A 72 -7.62 2.53 13.00
CA GLN A 72 -7.27 1.68 11.87
C GLN A 72 -7.20 2.49 10.57
N PRO A 73 -6.46 2.03 9.55
CA PRO A 73 -6.49 2.67 8.25
C PRO A 73 -7.90 2.67 7.66
N ALA A 74 -8.30 3.78 7.05
CA ALA A 74 -9.65 3.96 6.52
C ALA A 74 -10.05 2.85 5.52
N CYS A 75 -9.10 2.40 4.69
CA CYS A 75 -9.34 1.30 3.77
C CYS A 75 -9.60 -0.04 4.47
N ALA A 76 -9.00 -0.31 5.63
CA ALA A 76 -9.28 -1.51 6.42
C ALA A 76 -10.68 -1.42 7.03
N GLU A 77 -11.01 -0.29 7.67
CA GLU A 77 -12.30 -0.06 8.33
C GLU A 77 -13.51 -0.21 7.37
N HIS A 78 -13.37 0.25 6.13
CA HIS A 78 -14.49 0.26 5.16
C HIS A 78 -14.47 -0.94 4.19
N SER A 79 -13.52 -1.87 4.35
CA SER A 79 -13.38 -3.01 3.44
C SER A 79 -14.31 -4.19 3.73
N ASN A 80 -15.09 -4.13 4.82
CA ASN A 80 -15.87 -5.26 5.34
C ASN A 80 -15.04 -6.55 5.47
N GLY A 81 -13.78 -6.42 5.92
CA GLY A 81 -12.86 -7.54 6.15
C GLY A 81 -12.02 -7.96 4.94
N ALA A 82 -12.19 -7.33 3.77
CA ALA A 82 -11.35 -7.63 2.61
C ALA A 82 -9.91 -7.10 2.75
N ILE A 83 -9.70 -6.05 3.56
CA ILE A 83 -8.39 -5.51 3.91
C ILE A 83 -8.23 -5.62 5.43
N VAL A 84 -7.22 -6.38 5.85
CA VAL A 84 -6.85 -6.52 7.26
C VAL A 84 -5.50 -5.87 7.48
N PHE A 85 -5.41 -4.99 8.48
CA PHE A 85 -4.21 -4.26 8.84
C PHE A 85 -3.74 -4.65 10.25
N GLY A 86 -2.42 -4.70 10.48
CA GLY A 86 -1.85 -5.11 11.75
C GLY A 86 -0.32 -5.19 11.72
N ASP A 87 0.27 -5.40 12.91
CA ASP A 87 1.72 -5.51 13.05
C ASP A 87 2.22 -6.89 12.61
N LEU A 88 3.13 -6.90 11.65
CA LEU A 88 3.80 -8.12 11.16
C LEU A 88 4.84 -8.67 12.16
N LYS A 89 5.25 -7.91 13.16
CA LYS A 89 6.18 -8.37 14.21
C LYS A 89 5.46 -9.05 15.36
N ASP A 90 4.20 -8.69 15.61
CA ASP A 90 3.39 -9.34 16.64
C ASP A 90 2.81 -10.66 16.11
N PRO A 91 3.22 -11.84 16.65
CA PRO A 91 2.69 -13.13 16.23
C PRO A 91 1.20 -13.31 16.54
N ASN A 92 0.65 -12.54 17.49
CA ASN A 92 -0.76 -12.61 17.87
C ASN A 92 -1.68 -11.72 17.03
N SER A 93 -1.11 -10.91 16.12
CA SER A 93 -1.89 -10.01 15.28
C SER A 93 -2.77 -10.77 14.29
N GLU A 94 -3.92 -10.18 13.96
CA GLU A 94 -4.87 -10.76 12.99
C GLU A 94 -4.20 -11.05 11.64
N VAL A 95 -3.37 -10.11 11.16
CA VAL A 95 -2.61 -10.27 9.92
C VAL A 95 -1.67 -11.46 10.00
N ARG A 96 -0.98 -11.68 11.12
CA ARG A 96 -0.10 -12.84 11.28
C ARG A 96 -0.84 -14.16 11.27
N LYS A 97 -1.99 -14.23 11.94
CA LYS A 97 -2.86 -15.40 11.92
C LYS A 97 -3.32 -15.71 10.49
N LEU A 98 -3.78 -14.69 9.75
CA LEU A 98 -4.23 -14.85 8.36
C LEU A 98 -3.12 -15.32 7.42
N ILE A 99 -1.91 -14.78 7.55
CA ILE A 99 -0.76 -15.20 6.74
C ILE A 99 -0.37 -16.65 7.07
N ALA A 100 -0.46 -17.07 8.34
CA ALA A 100 -0.10 -18.42 8.76
C ALA A 100 -1.14 -19.47 8.37
N SER A 101 -2.44 -19.11 8.37
CA SER A 101 -3.54 -20.05 8.11
C SER A 101 -3.98 -20.12 6.65
N ASN A 102 -3.58 -19.16 5.81
CA ASN A 102 -3.99 -19.11 4.40
C ASN A 102 -2.80 -19.16 3.44
N PHE A 103 -3.07 -19.58 2.20
CA PHE A 103 -2.11 -19.40 1.11
C PHE A 103 -2.06 -17.91 0.74
N THR A 104 -0.88 -17.32 0.87
CA THR A 104 -0.66 -15.91 0.59
C THR A 104 0.47 -15.69 -0.40
N ILE A 105 0.30 -14.69 -1.26
CA ILE A 105 1.32 -14.28 -2.23
C ILE A 105 1.72 -12.83 -2.00
N ARG A 106 2.95 -12.49 -2.42
CA ARG A 106 3.43 -11.11 -2.53
C ARG A 106 3.66 -10.78 -3.99
N ARG A 107 3.39 -9.53 -4.36
CA ARG A 107 3.58 -9.06 -5.73
C ARG A 107 5.07 -8.94 -6.07
N LYS A 108 5.48 -9.50 -7.21
CA LYS A 108 6.83 -9.40 -7.79
C LYS A 108 7.94 -9.79 -6.80
N PRO A 109 7.92 -11.03 -6.25
CA PRO A 109 8.90 -11.48 -5.25
C PRO A 109 10.32 -11.56 -5.82
N ASP A 110 10.45 -11.78 -7.13
CA ASP A 110 11.69 -11.81 -7.92
C ASP A 110 12.51 -10.52 -7.82
N LEU A 111 11.86 -9.38 -7.59
CA LEU A 111 12.53 -8.08 -7.49
C LEU A 111 13.18 -7.81 -6.12
N GLY A 112 13.04 -8.71 -5.14
CA GLY A 112 13.72 -8.60 -3.84
C GLY A 112 13.28 -7.41 -2.96
N THR A 113 12.20 -6.72 -3.32
CA THR A 113 11.72 -5.50 -2.62
C THR A 113 11.09 -5.77 -1.25
N GLY A 114 10.72 -7.03 -0.96
CA GLY A 114 10.15 -7.46 0.31
C GLY A 114 8.92 -6.65 0.77
N PRO A 115 7.84 -6.54 -0.04
CA PRO A 115 6.68 -5.73 0.32
C PRO A 115 5.94 -6.29 1.54
N SER A 116 5.32 -5.40 2.32
CA SER A 116 4.53 -5.73 3.53
C SER A 116 3.05 -5.97 3.26
N VAL A 117 2.63 -6.04 1.99
CA VAL A 117 1.24 -6.31 1.59
C VAL A 117 1.18 -7.74 1.04
N PHE A 118 0.29 -8.53 1.62
CA PHE A 118 0.06 -9.93 1.27
C PHE A 118 -1.34 -10.08 0.68
N TYR A 119 -1.46 -10.90 -0.35
CA TYR A 119 -2.74 -11.21 -0.98
C TYR A 119 -3.11 -12.63 -0.59
N VAL A 120 -4.28 -12.79 0.03
CA VAL A 120 -4.86 -14.10 0.35
C VAL A 120 -5.53 -14.64 -0.91
N ILE A 121 -5.19 -15.86 -1.31
CA ILE A 121 -5.76 -16.51 -2.50
C ILE A 121 -6.81 -17.51 -2.04
N SER A 122 -8.04 -17.34 -2.55
CA SER A 122 -9.15 -18.22 -2.24
C SER A 122 -9.00 -19.57 -2.95
N ASP A 123 -9.61 -20.63 -2.41
CA ASP A 123 -9.58 -21.97 -3.03
C ASP A 123 -10.17 -22.03 -4.44
N LYS A 124 -11.09 -21.11 -4.78
CA LYS A 124 -11.63 -20.98 -6.14
C LYS A 124 -10.55 -20.53 -7.14
N ASP A 125 -9.64 -19.67 -6.71
CA ASP A 125 -8.58 -19.08 -7.54
C ASP A 125 -7.34 -19.99 -7.65
N LYS A 126 -7.12 -20.89 -6.67
CA LYS A 126 -6.05 -21.92 -6.74
C LYS A 126 -6.18 -22.82 -7.97
N SER A 127 -7.39 -23.00 -8.49
CA SER A 127 -7.66 -23.80 -9.70
C SER A 127 -7.24 -23.11 -11.01
N LEU A 128 -7.04 -21.79 -11.00
CA LEU A 128 -6.68 -20.98 -12.17
C LEU A 128 -5.15 -20.93 -12.37
N GLU A 129 -4.37 -20.88 -11.28
CA GLU A 129 -2.90 -20.95 -11.37
C GLU A 129 -2.42 -22.30 -11.91
N ASN A 130 -3.06 -23.41 -11.52
CA ASN A 130 -2.75 -24.75 -12.07
C ASN A 130 -3.05 -24.89 -13.58
N LYS A 131 -3.79 -23.95 -14.18
CA LYS A 131 -4.07 -23.95 -15.64
C LYS A 131 -3.19 -22.96 -16.41
N GLY A 132 -2.48 -22.05 -15.74
CA GLY A 132 -1.66 -21.00 -16.37
C GLY A 132 -0.20 -21.38 -16.64
N GLY A 133 0.26 -22.55 -16.16
CA GLY A 133 1.67 -22.97 -16.23
C GLY A 133 2.15 -23.60 -17.54
N SER A 134 1.30 -23.72 -18.59
CA SER A 134 1.65 -24.45 -19.82
C SER A 134 1.84 -23.60 -21.08
N GLN A 135 1.92 -22.28 -20.99
CA GLN A 135 1.99 -21.42 -22.19
C GLN A 135 3.17 -20.44 -22.18
N HIS A 136 4.40 -20.93 -22.00
CA HIS A 136 5.61 -20.26 -22.48
C HIS A 136 6.68 -21.31 -22.85
N ALA A 137 6.42 -22.06 -23.93
CA ALA A 137 7.43 -22.73 -24.72
C ALA A 137 7.13 -22.40 -26.19
N GLY A 138 7.88 -21.44 -26.72
CA GLY A 138 7.78 -20.91 -28.08
C GLY A 138 8.79 -19.78 -28.23
#